data_AF-A6W9F3-F1
#
_entry.id   AF-A6W9F3-F1
#
_cell.length_a   1.000
_cell.length_b   1.000
_cell.length_c   1.000
_cell.angle_alpha   90.00
_cell.angle_beta   90.00
_cell.angle_gamma   90.00
#
_symmetry.space_group_name_H-M   'P 1'
#
loop_
_entity.id
_entity.type
_entity.pdbx_description
1 polymer ?
#
loop_
_entity_poly.entity_id
_entity_poly.type
_entity_poly.pdbx_seq_one_letter_code
_entity_poly.pdbx_strand_id
1 'polypeptide(L)'
;MTPASGGTSSPGPSPRDDDRGGAAAPGGAPERAGEPVEGASGGAGLGAFLRALRNRRRPEDVGWPVHAGPAGPGGSGASRRVPGLRRQEVADLAGVSLDYYTRIEQGRVGEVSPAVLTALGRALRATPEESAHLHRLAASPARRRSSRAQAPARPSLLALADSFAVPAAVLTPSLDVVAANLVWRLLITPPGQSLTRDKNLVRDHFLEPYARVLVADWSLGARAGVAGLRVQAALHPHDERVQQLVQELLDRSEEFRRLWSMPDVDGSTHGRHRLLHPRAGQYTYDYETLQPPGDEGLIVTLFSPVPGTGSQEVLDTLLAEHHRGTEEERS
;
A
#
# COMPACT_ATOMS: atom_id res chain seq x y z
N MET A 1 57.11 20.38 -27.31
CA MET A 1 58.08 20.47 -28.41
C MET A 1 58.30 19.05 -28.93
N THR A 2 57.73 18.73 -30.10
CA THR A 2 57.83 17.42 -30.80
C THR A 2 59.17 17.31 -31.55
N PRO A 3 59.68 16.11 -31.93
CA PRO A 3 59.10 15.16 -32.91
C PRO A 3 58.81 13.76 -32.28
N ALA A 4 58.12 12.75 -32.85
CA ALA A 4 57.89 12.25 -34.23
C ALA A 4 59.06 11.41 -34.82
N SER A 5 58.90 10.27 -35.51
CA SER A 5 57.74 9.39 -35.80
C SER A 5 58.17 8.02 -36.36
N GLY A 6 57.29 7.00 -36.30
CA GLY A 6 57.28 5.82 -37.20
C GLY A 6 58.03 4.54 -36.73
N GLY A 7 57.58 3.32 -37.09
CA GLY A 7 56.34 2.98 -37.79
C GLY A 7 56.06 1.48 -38.00
N THR A 8 54.77 1.13 -37.99
CA THR A 8 54.05 0.18 -38.89
C THR A 8 54.67 -1.17 -39.31
N SER A 9 53.98 -2.29 -39.00
CA SER A 9 53.44 -3.23 -40.01
C SER A 9 52.49 -4.33 -39.47
N SER A 10 51.50 -4.63 -40.31
CA SER A 10 50.55 -5.77 -40.39
C SER A 10 50.27 -5.95 -41.91
N PRO A 11 49.56 -6.99 -42.47
CA PRO A 11 48.57 -7.89 -41.85
C PRO A 11 48.48 -9.37 -42.34
N GLY A 12 47.62 -10.16 -41.69
CA GLY A 12 46.81 -11.26 -42.29
C GLY A 12 47.53 -12.59 -42.62
N PRO A 13 46.81 -13.61 -43.16
CA PRO A 13 45.36 -13.66 -43.51
C PRO A 13 44.56 -14.76 -42.74
N SER A 14 43.28 -14.96 -43.10
CA SER A 14 42.38 -16.01 -42.56
C SER A 14 41.76 -16.92 -43.65
N PRO A 15 41.51 -18.21 -43.35
CA PRO A 15 40.33 -19.00 -43.80
C PRO A 15 39.19 -18.92 -42.74
N ARG A 16 37.88 -19.07 -42.97
CA ARG A 16 37.01 -19.21 -44.18
C ARG A 16 37.09 -20.51 -45.00
N ASP A 17 36.01 -21.22 -45.36
CA ASP A 17 34.55 -21.22 -45.02
C ASP A 17 34.04 -22.71 -45.11
N ASP A 18 32.82 -23.21 -45.44
CA ASP A 18 31.57 -22.66 -46.03
C ASP A 18 30.32 -23.62 -45.93
N ASP A 19 30.01 -24.30 -44.81
CA ASP A 19 28.86 -25.26 -44.72
C ASP A 19 27.94 -24.99 -43.48
N ARG A 20 26.62 -24.72 -43.49
CA ARG A 20 25.47 -24.63 -44.44
C ARG A 20 24.38 -25.69 -44.24
N GLY A 21 23.13 -25.27 -44.44
CA GLY A 21 21.92 -26.12 -44.49
C GLY A 21 21.21 -26.29 -43.14
N GLY A 22 19.91 -26.06 -43.02
CA GLY A 22 18.95 -25.53 -44.01
C GLY A 22 17.59 -25.25 -43.34
N ALA A 23 16.78 -24.36 -43.93
CA ALA A 23 15.50 -23.94 -43.36
C ALA A 23 14.31 -24.72 -43.90
N ALA A 24 13.28 -24.95 -43.07
CA ALA A 24 11.88 -25.05 -43.50
C ALA A 24 10.92 -24.85 -42.32
N ALA A 25 9.89 -24.02 -42.53
CA ALA A 25 8.60 -24.21 -41.86
C ALA A 25 7.71 -25.08 -42.79
N PRO A 26 6.65 -25.70 -42.25
CA PRO A 26 5.34 -25.05 -42.43
C PRO A 26 4.52 -25.02 -41.13
N GLY A 27 3.47 -24.19 -41.11
CA GLY A 27 2.64 -23.97 -39.94
C GLY A 27 1.36 -24.81 -39.88
N GLY A 28 0.76 -24.83 -38.69
CA GLY A 28 -0.59 -25.34 -38.42
C GLY A 28 -1.02 -24.89 -37.02
N ALA A 29 -2.15 -24.21 -36.90
CA ALA A 29 -2.74 -23.87 -35.61
C ALA A 29 -3.45 -25.10 -35.00
N PRO A 30 -3.72 -25.11 -33.69
CA PRO A 30 -5.07 -24.64 -33.31
C PRO A 30 -5.15 -23.78 -32.03
N GLU A 31 -6.28 -23.06 -31.97
CA GLU A 31 -7.05 -22.64 -30.79
C GLU A 31 -6.45 -21.77 -29.67
N ARG A 32 -7.34 -20.95 -29.10
CA ARG A 32 -7.04 -19.90 -28.12
C ARG A 32 -7.26 -20.41 -26.70
N ALA A 33 -6.22 -20.34 -25.87
CA ALA A 33 -6.37 -20.15 -24.42
C ALA A 33 -6.14 -18.67 -24.10
N GLY A 34 -6.89 -18.12 -23.13
CA GLY A 34 -6.95 -16.67 -22.90
C GLY A 34 -5.71 -16.06 -22.28
N GLU A 35 -5.34 -14.86 -22.73
CA GLU A 35 -4.34 -14.00 -22.10
C GLU A 35 -4.81 -13.56 -20.70
N PRO A 36 -3.92 -13.50 -19.68
CA PRO A 36 -4.26 -12.90 -18.40
C PRO A 36 -4.38 -11.38 -18.56
N VAL A 37 -5.56 -10.82 -18.27
CA VAL A 37 -5.81 -9.38 -18.39
C VAL A 37 -5.16 -8.63 -17.23
N GLU A 38 -3.96 -8.09 -17.44
CA GLU A 38 -3.43 -7.01 -16.62
C GLU A 38 -4.29 -5.74 -16.78
N GLY A 39 -4.42 -4.95 -15.69
CA GLY A 39 -5.00 -3.60 -15.78
C GLY A 39 -6.34 -3.36 -15.06
N ALA A 40 -6.49 -3.78 -13.80
CA ALA A 40 -7.55 -3.24 -12.94
C ALA A 40 -7.25 -3.33 -11.42
N SER A 41 -6.56 -2.34 -10.86
CA SER A 41 -6.57 -2.09 -9.39
C SER A 41 -7.91 -1.49 -8.95
N GLY A 42 -8.99 -2.25 -9.12
CA GLY A 42 -10.37 -1.87 -8.81
C GLY A 42 -10.64 -1.88 -7.31
N GLY A 43 -10.53 -0.72 -6.66
CA GLY A 43 -10.50 -0.58 -5.21
C GLY A 43 -11.58 -1.35 -4.43
N ALA A 44 -11.15 -2.17 -3.47
CA ALA A 44 -11.99 -3.02 -2.63
C ALA A 44 -12.73 -2.22 -1.53
N GLY A 45 -13.85 -1.58 -1.88
CA GLY A 45 -14.65 -0.81 -0.92
C GLY A 45 -16.10 -0.63 -1.30
N LEU A 46 -16.95 -0.37 -0.30
CA LEU A 46 -18.42 -0.26 -0.45
C LEU A 46 -18.84 0.72 -1.58
N GLY A 47 -18.19 1.89 -1.66
CA GLY A 47 -18.50 2.90 -2.67
C GLY A 47 -18.18 2.46 -4.10
N ALA A 48 -17.08 1.70 -4.28
CA ALA A 48 -16.71 1.11 -5.56
C ALA A 48 -17.67 -0.02 -5.97
N PHE A 49 -18.08 -0.87 -5.02
CA PHE A 49 -19.08 -1.93 -5.27
C PHE A 49 -20.46 -1.34 -5.64
N LEU A 50 -20.94 -0.32 -4.93
CA LEU A 50 -22.17 0.40 -5.27
C LEU A 50 -22.07 1.07 -6.66
N ARG A 51 -20.91 1.66 -6.99
CA ARG A 51 -20.64 2.22 -8.33
C ARG A 51 -20.64 1.15 -9.42
N ALA A 52 -20.12 -0.05 -9.15
CA ALA A 52 -20.14 -1.18 -10.07
C ALA A 52 -21.57 -1.70 -10.31
N LEU A 53 -22.34 -1.93 -9.25
CA LEU A 53 -23.75 -2.31 -9.34
C LEU A 53 -24.57 -1.28 -10.12
N ARG A 54 -24.44 0.02 -9.79
CA ARG A 54 -25.13 1.11 -10.48
C ARG A 54 -24.76 1.18 -11.97
N ASN A 55 -23.48 0.98 -12.30
CA ASN A 55 -23.03 0.95 -13.70
C ASN A 55 -23.55 -0.28 -14.47
N ARG A 56 -23.80 -1.42 -13.80
CA ARG A 56 -24.24 -2.68 -14.42
C ARG A 56 -25.76 -2.79 -14.61
N ARG A 57 -26.56 -2.10 -13.79
CA ARG A 57 -28.03 -2.13 -13.88
C ARG A 57 -28.56 -1.11 -14.89
N ARG A 58 -29.39 -1.56 -15.81
CA ARG A 58 -30.13 -0.67 -16.72
C ARG A 58 -31.30 -0.03 -15.95
N PRO A 59 -31.71 1.20 -16.27
CA PRO A 59 -32.83 1.84 -15.58
C PRO A 59 -34.18 1.14 -15.80
N GLU A 60 -34.35 0.45 -16.93
CA GLU A 60 -35.46 -0.47 -17.17
C GLU A 60 -35.46 -1.68 -16.21
N ASP A 61 -34.30 -2.26 -15.90
CA ASP A 61 -34.15 -3.41 -14.98
C ASP A 61 -34.66 -3.10 -13.57
N VAL A 62 -34.69 -1.83 -13.15
CA VAL A 62 -35.12 -1.40 -11.82
C VAL A 62 -36.53 -0.78 -11.80
N GLY A 63 -37.14 -0.56 -12.96
CA GLY A 63 -38.46 0.06 -13.11
C GLY A 63 -38.45 1.59 -13.16
N TRP A 64 -37.30 2.21 -13.46
CA TRP A 64 -37.22 3.66 -13.62
C TRP A 64 -37.81 4.11 -14.97
N PRO A 65 -38.76 5.06 -15.02
CA PRO A 65 -39.34 5.50 -16.29
C PRO A 65 -38.30 6.21 -17.16
N VAL A 66 -38.00 5.64 -18.33
CA VAL A 66 -37.00 6.17 -19.29
C VAL A 66 -37.43 7.53 -19.89
N HIS A 67 -38.65 7.99 -19.62
CA HIS A 67 -39.23 9.24 -20.12
C HIS A 67 -39.69 10.23 -19.03
N ALA A 68 -39.38 9.99 -17.75
CA ALA A 68 -39.76 10.90 -16.65
C ALA A 68 -38.68 11.95 -16.35
N GLY A 69 -38.54 12.92 -17.25
CA GLY A 69 -38.16 14.29 -16.86
C GLY A 69 -39.44 15.13 -16.68
N PRO A 70 -39.40 16.29 -15.99
CA PRO A 70 -40.55 17.20 -15.96
C PRO A 70 -40.88 17.66 -17.38
N ALA A 71 -42.12 17.40 -17.82
CA ALA A 71 -42.55 17.60 -19.20
C ALA A 71 -42.80 19.08 -19.53
N GLY A 72 -41.74 19.83 -19.79
CA GLY A 72 -41.83 21.10 -20.52
C GLY A 72 -42.18 20.87 -22.00
N PRO A 73 -42.97 21.77 -22.64
CA PRO A 73 -43.35 21.62 -24.05
C PRO A 73 -42.15 21.95 -24.98
N GLY A 74 -41.27 20.98 -25.18
CA GLY A 74 -40.04 21.12 -25.97
C GLY A 74 -39.35 19.78 -26.18
N GLY A 75 -39.95 18.91 -27.01
CA GLY A 75 -39.51 17.52 -27.17
C GLY A 75 -38.13 17.38 -27.82
N SER A 76 -37.19 16.76 -27.11
CA SER A 76 -35.98 16.16 -27.68
C SER A 76 -35.45 15.05 -26.76
N GLY A 77 -35.49 13.81 -27.24
CA GLY A 77 -35.01 12.64 -26.51
C GLY A 77 -33.48 12.65 -26.40
N ALA A 78 -32.95 13.28 -25.36
CA ALA A 78 -31.51 13.42 -25.15
C ALA A 78 -30.83 12.05 -24.92
N SER A 79 -30.09 11.58 -25.92
CA SER A 79 -29.43 10.27 -25.94
C SER A 79 -28.62 10.00 -24.67
N ARG A 80 -28.86 8.84 -24.03
CA ARG A 80 -28.34 8.50 -22.70
C ARG A 80 -26.86 8.06 -22.80
N ARG A 81 -25.95 9.02 -22.75
CA ARG A 81 -24.47 8.86 -22.81
C ARG A 81 -23.82 7.91 -21.78
N VAL A 82 -24.59 7.27 -20.89
CA VAL A 82 -24.11 6.29 -19.91
C VAL A 82 -25.13 5.14 -19.85
N PRO A 83 -24.73 3.86 -19.97
CA PRO A 83 -25.68 2.74 -20.07
C PRO A 83 -26.29 2.31 -18.72
N GLY A 84 -25.62 2.61 -17.61
CA GLY A 84 -26.11 2.32 -16.25
C GLY A 84 -26.89 3.48 -15.62
N LEU A 85 -27.46 3.23 -14.44
CA LEU A 85 -28.19 4.20 -13.62
C LEU A 85 -27.33 5.44 -13.25
N ARG A 86 -28.00 6.59 -13.10
CA ARG A 86 -27.42 7.84 -12.55
C ARG A 86 -27.51 7.86 -11.02
N ARG A 87 -26.72 8.71 -10.37
CA ARG A 87 -26.73 8.86 -8.90
C ARG A 87 -28.08 9.30 -8.35
N GLN A 88 -28.75 10.22 -9.05
CA GLN A 88 -30.10 10.70 -8.70
C GLN A 88 -31.10 9.55 -8.74
N GLU A 89 -31.13 8.80 -9.85
CA GLU A 89 -32.04 7.67 -10.08
C GLU A 89 -31.93 6.60 -8.97
N VAL A 90 -30.71 6.30 -8.47
CA VAL A 90 -30.53 5.38 -7.33
C VAL A 90 -30.93 6.01 -5.99
N ALA A 91 -30.63 7.28 -5.76
CA ALA A 91 -30.97 7.98 -4.52
C ALA A 91 -32.50 8.04 -4.33
N ASP A 92 -33.23 8.39 -5.39
CA ASP A 92 -34.69 8.41 -5.43
C ASP A 92 -35.30 7.02 -5.20
N LEU A 93 -34.80 5.99 -5.90
CA LEU A 93 -35.25 4.60 -5.71
C LEU A 93 -34.96 4.03 -4.31
N ALA A 94 -33.93 4.53 -3.63
CA ALA A 94 -33.55 4.11 -2.28
C ALA A 94 -34.15 5.00 -1.17
N GLY A 95 -34.89 6.06 -1.51
CA GLY A 95 -35.49 6.97 -0.54
C GLY A 95 -34.45 7.79 0.26
N VAL A 96 -33.31 8.12 -0.35
CA VAL A 96 -32.22 8.89 0.27
C VAL A 96 -31.87 10.14 -0.55
N SER A 97 -31.25 11.15 0.05
CA SER A 97 -30.82 12.34 -0.70
C SER A 97 -29.66 12.02 -1.66
N LEU A 98 -29.62 12.70 -2.81
CA LEU A 98 -28.53 12.60 -3.79
C LEU A 98 -27.16 12.84 -3.14
N ASP A 99 -27.06 13.84 -2.27
CA ASP A 99 -25.82 14.15 -1.55
C ASP A 99 -25.39 12.98 -0.65
N TYR A 100 -26.30 12.42 0.14
CA TYR A 100 -25.98 11.28 1.01
C TYR A 100 -25.54 10.05 0.19
N TYR A 101 -26.25 9.71 -0.89
CA TYR A 101 -25.82 8.63 -1.80
C TYR A 101 -24.47 8.91 -2.47
N THR A 102 -24.23 10.15 -2.90
CA THR A 102 -22.97 10.58 -3.52
C THR A 102 -21.82 10.48 -2.52
N ARG A 103 -22.02 10.86 -1.25
CA ARG A 103 -21.05 10.66 -0.18
C ARG A 103 -20.81 9.18 0.12
N ILE A 104 -21.83 8.30 0.04
CA ILE A 104 -21.63 6.84 0.17
C ILE A 104 -20.77 6.28 -0.97
N GLU A 105 -21.05 6.63 -2.24
CA GLU A 105 -20.21 6.22 -3.38
C GLU A 105 -18.75 6.71 -3.25
N GLN A 106 -18.56 7.90 -2.66
CA GLN A 106 -17.24 8.51 -2.44
C GLN A 106 -16.55 8.04 -1.15
N GLY A 107 -17.16 7.14 -0.36
CA GLY A 107 -16.64 6.71 0.95
C GLY A 107 -16.87 7.71 2.11
N ARG A 108 -17.24 8.97 1.81
CA ARG A 108 -17.41 10.14 2.69
C ARG A 108 -18.65 10.10 3.62
N VAL A 109 -19.05 8.91 4.05
CA VAL A 109 -20.00 8.66 5.14
C VAL A 109 -19.32 7.72 6.13
N GLY A 110 -19.66 7.82 7.41
CA GLY A 110 -19.26 6.84 8.42
C GLY A 110 -20.07 5.54 8.28
N GLU A 111 -20.65 5.08 9.39
CA GLU A 111 -21.53 3.92 9.41
C GLU A 111 -22.81 4.18 8.59
N VAL A 112 -23.12 3.28 7.65
CA VAL A 112 -24.35 3.31 6.85
C VAL A 112 -25.32 2.30 7.45
N SER A 113 -26.53 2.72 7.81
CA SER A 113 -27.44 1.87 8.57
C SER A 113 -27.88 0.63 7.77
N PRO A 114 -28.15 -0.52 8.44
CA PRO A 114 -28.67 -1.71 7.78
C PRO A 114 -29.95 -1.47 6.96
N ALA A 115 -30.79 -0.51 7.38
CA ALA A 115 -31.97 -0.08 6.64
C ALA A 115 -31.61 0.62 5.31
N VAL A 116 -30.62 1.54 5.31
CA VAL A 116 -30.13 2.19 4.08
C VAL A 116 -29.46 1.18 3.15
N LEU A 117 -28.67 0.24 3.68
CA LEU A 117 -28.07 -0.84 2.88
C LEU A 117 -29.14 -1.72 2.23
N THR A 118 -30.20 -2.06 2.99
CA THR A 118 -31.36 -2.81 2.46
C THR A 118 -32.08 -2.03 1.37
N ALA A 119 -32.28 -0.71 1.55
CA ALA A 119 -32.92 0.16 0.56
C ALA A 119 -32.09 0.28 -0.72
N LEU A 120 -30.76 0.46 -0.61
CA LEU A 120 -29.84 0.48 -1.74
C LEU A 120 -29.79 -0.87 -2.48
N GLY A 121 -29.79 -1.98 -1.74
CA GLY A 121 -29.87 -3.33 -2.31
C GLY A 121 -31.17 -3.56 -3.10
N ARG A 122 -32.31 -3.07 -2.60
CA ARG A 122 -33.60 -3.11 -3.32
C ARG A 122 -33.60 -2.21 -4.56
N ALA A 123 -33.14 -0.96 -4.42
CA ALA A 123 -33.07 0.03 -5.49
C ALA A 123 -32.19 -0.43 -6.67
N LEU A 124 -31.09 -1.12 -6.38
CA LEU A 124 -30.19 -1.69 -7.38
C LEU A 124 -30.56 -3.12 -7.80
N ARG A 125 -31.69 -3.68 -7.30
CA ARG A 125 -32.08 -5.09 -7.42
C ARG A 125 -30.88 -6.04 -7.28
N ALA A 126 -30.15 -5.92 -6.17
CA ALA A 126 -29.04 -6.81 -5.84
C ALA A 126 -29.55 -8.25 -5.65
N THR A 127 -28.80 -9.25 -6.12
CA THR A 127 -29.08 -10.66 -5.78
C THR A 127 -28.87 -10.90 -4.27
N PRO A 128 -29.31 -12.03 -3.70
CA PRO A 128 -29.04 -12.37 -2.29
C PRO A 128 -27.54 -12.33 -1.95
N GLU A 129 -26.68 -12.77 -2.87
CA GLU A 129 -25.22 -12.80 -2.74
C GLU A 129 -24.63 -11.39 -2.80
N GLU A 130 -25.10 -10.55 -3.72
CA GLU A 130 -24.70 -9.14 -3.84
C GLU A 130 -25.16 -8.32 -2.64
N SER A 131 -26.35 -8.59 -2.10
CA SER A 131 -26.88 -7.98 -0.88
C SER A 131 -26.05 -8.41 0.33
N ALA A 132 -25.78 -9.70 0.49
CA ALA A 132 -24.90 -10.20 1.54
C ALA A 132 -23.48 -9.63 1.42
N HIS A 133 -22.97 -9.41 0.21
CA HIS A 133 -21.68 -8.75 -0.02
C HIS A 133 -21.72 -7.26 0.33
N LEU A 134 -22.79 -6.54 -0.04
CA LEU A 134 -23.01 -5.14 0.33
C LEU A 134 -23.00 -4.95 1.86
N HIS A 135 -23.70 -5.83 2.58
CA HIS A 135 -23.70 -5.84 4.05
C HIS A 135 -22.31 -6.20 4.63
N ARG A 136 -21.59 -7.18 4.07
CA ARG A 136 -20.19 -7.47 4.48
C ARG A 136 -19.25 -6.28 4.27
N LEU A 137 -19.35 -5.59 3.13
CA LEU A 137 -18.51 -4.41 2.82
C LEU A 137 -18.83 -3.21 3.71
N ALA A 138 -20.06 -3.07 4.19
CA ALA A 138 -20.43 -2.01 5.12
C ALA A 138 -20.09 -2.36 6.58
N ALA A 139 -20.06 -3.64 6.92
CA ALA A 139 -19.69 -4.16 8.24
C ALA A 139 -18.18 -4.38 8.43
N SER A 140 -17.37 -4.31 7.36
CA SER A 140 -15.91 -4.44 7.44
C SER A 140 -15.31 -3.41 8.42
N PRO A 141 -14.49 -3.84 9.40
CA PRO A 141 -13.97 -2.96 10.44
C PRO A 141 -12.99 -1.89 9.90
N ALA A 142 -12.53 -2.01 8.66
CA ALA A 142 -11.79 -0.96 7.94
C ALA A 142 -12.48 0.42 7.96
N ARG A 143 -13.82 0.46 8.03
CA ARG A 143 -14.60 1.72 8.09
C ARG A 143 -14.94 2.20 9.51
N ARG A 144 -14.62 1.41 10.55
CA ARG A 144 -15.03 1.66 11.95
C ARG A 144 -13.92 2.21 12.85
N ARG A 145 -12.75 2.53 12.30
CA ARG A 145 -11.52 2.85 13.07
C ARG A 145 -11.05 4.31 13.04
N SER A 146 -11.58 5.18 12.18
CA SER A 146 -11.04 6.54 11.92
C SER A 146 -11.20 7.59 13.03
N SER A 147 -11.53 7.20 14.27
CA SER A 147 -11.65 8.12 15.42
C SER A 147 -11.58 7.44 16.80
N ARG A 148 -11.23 6.16 16.88
CA ARG A 148 -11.13 5.43 18.16
C ARG A 148 -9.72 4.87 18.30
N ALA A 149 -9.06 5.23 19.41
CA ALA A 149 -7.73 4.77 19.76
C ALA A 149 -7.58 3.27 19.44
N GLN A 150 -6.57 2.96 18.62
CA GLN A 150 -6.45 1.69 17.93
C GLN A 150 -6.55 0.54 18.94
N ALA A 151 -7.48 -0.39 18.68
CA ALA A 151 -7.66 -1.55 19.54
C ALA A 151 -6.30 -2.26 19.69
N PRO A 152 -5.81 -2.50 20.92
CA PRO A 152 -4.48 -3.05 21.12
C PRO A 152 -4.35 -4.38 20.38
N ALA A 153 -3.23 -4.55 19.68
CA ALA A 153 -2.94 -5.77 18.92
C ALA A 153 -3.18 -7.01 19.78
N ARG A 154 -3.82 -8.04 19.22
CA ARG A 154 -4.16 -9.26 19.97
C ARG A 154 -2.91 -9.82 20.66
N PRO A 155 -2.99 -10.28 21.93
CA PRO A 155 -1.83 -10.83 22.64
C PRO A 155 -1.10 -11.95 21.90
N SER A 156 -1.81 -12.74 21.10
CA SER A 156 -1.22 -13.77 20.23
C SER A 156 -0.42 -13.19 19.04
N LEU A 157 -0.83 -12.06 18.48
CA LEU A 157 -0.06 -11.35 17.44
C LEU A 157 1.20 -10.72 18.03
N LEU A 158 1.11 -10.18 19.24
CA LEU A 158 2.26 -9.63 19.97
C LEU A 158 3.27 -10.73 20.33
N ALA A 159 2.80 -11.87 20.85
CA ALA A 159 3.66 -13.02 21.15
C ALA A 159 4.30 -13.62 19.88
N LEU A 160 3.56 -13.67 18.76
CA LEU A 160 4.12 -14.09 17.47
C LEU A 160 5.22 -13.12 17.00
N ALA A 161 4.99 -11.81 17.07
CA ALA A 161 5.98 -10.80 16.70
C ALA A 161 7.25 -10.89 17.55
N ASP A 162 7.13 -11.10 18.86
CA ASP A 162 8.27 -11.24 19.77
C ASP A 162 9.02 -12.57 19.59
N SER A 163 8.35 -13.63 19.07
CA SER A 163 8.96 -14.94 18.82
C SER A 163 9.91 -15.01 17.61
N PHE A 164 9.94 -13.99 16.74
CA PHE A 164 10.88 -13.96 15.62
C PHE A 164 12.30 -13.64 16.10
N ALA A 165 13.28 -14.44 15.65
CA ALA A 165 14.71 -14.17 15.89
C ALA A 165 15.27 -13.01 15.03
N VAL A 166 14.56 -12.62 13.97
CA VAL A 166 14.88 -11.45 13.13
C VAL A 166 14.15 -10.20 13.66
N PRO A 167 14.61 -8.97 13.38
CA PRO A 167 13.88 -7.75 13.70
C PRO A 167 12.42 -7.82 13.18
N ALA A 168 11.47 -7.63 14.09
CA ALA A 168 10.04 -7.68 13.80
C ALA A 168 9.28 -6.55 14.49
N ALA A 169 8.34 -5.92 13.79
CA ALA A 169 7.44 -4.92 14.36
C ALA A 169 5.99 -5.09 13.90
N VAL A 170 5.06 -4.82 14.82
CA VAL A 170 3.63 -4.66 14.54
C VAL A 170 3.37 -3.17 14.39
N LEU A 171 2.94 -2.76 13.20
CA LEU A 171 2.76 -1.35 12.83
C LEU A 171 1.32 -1.06 12.45
N THR A 172 0.96 0.21 12.42
CA THR A 172 -0.24 0.67 11.69
C THR A 172 0.06 0.70 10.18
N PRO A 173 -0.96 0.70 9.31
CA PRO A 173 -0.79 0.99 7.88
C PRO A 173 -0.14 2.36 7.59
N SER A 174 -0.14 3.27 8.56
CA SER A 174 0.53 4.59 8.53
C SER A 174 1.96 4.56 9.10
N LEU A 175 2.45 3.38 9.47
CA LEU A 175 3.76 3.08 10.08
C LEU A 175 4.00 3.68 11.48
N ASP A 176 2.95 3.86 12.30
CA ASP A 176 3.09 4.04 13.74
C ASP A 176 3.47 2.70 14.40
N VAL A 177 4.38 2.71 15.38
CA VAL A 177 4.87 1.49 16.04
C VAL A 177 3.93 1.07 17.16
N VAL A 178 3.15 0.02 16.93
CA VAL A 178 2.22 -0.54 17.94
C VAL A 178 2.96 -1.48 18.89
N ALA A 179 3.89 -2.27 18.37
CA ALA A 179 4.84 -3.08 19.12
C ALA A 179 6.07 -3.44 18.27
N ALA A 180 7.14 -3.89 18.92
CA ALA A 180 8.35 -4.42 18.29
C ALA A 180 8.95 -5.53 19.15
N ASN A 181 9.75 -6.43 18.57
CA ASN A 181 10.55 -7.38 19.32
C ASN A 181 11.86 -6.76 19.84
N LEU A 182 12.62 -7.51 20.64
CA LEU A 182 13.91 -7.02 21.18
C LEU A 182 14.90 -6.66 20.07
N VAL A 183 15.02 -7.51 19.04
CA VAL A 183 16.01 -7.35 17.97
C VAL A 183 15.73 -6.09 17.15
N TRP A 184 14.45 -5.78 16.86
CA TRP A 184 14.05 -4.51 16.25
C TRP A 184 14.38 -3.31 17.14
N ARG A 185 14.14 -3.39 18.46
CA ARG A 185 14.53 -2.32 19.39
C ARG A 185 16.02 -2.02 19.30
N LEU A 186 16.86 -3.04 19.33
CA LEU A 186 18.32 -2.88 19.30
C LEU A 186 18.84 -2.38 17.94
N LEU A 187 18.19 -2.74 16.83
CA LEU A 187 18.62 -2.36 15.48
C LEU A 187 18.20 -0.93 15.07
N ILE A 188 17.00 -0.50 15.47
CA ILE A 188 16.34 0.71 14.93
C ILE A 188 16.40 1.91 15.89
N THR A 189 16.52 1.68 17.20
CA THR A 189 16.53 2.77 18.19
C THR A 189 17.91 3.45 18.27
N PRO A 190 18.00 4.78 18.39
CA PRO A 190 19.28 5.44 18.73
C PRO A 190 19.82 4.94 20.09
N PRO A 191 21.14 4.74 20.25
CA PRO A 191 21.72 4.40 21.54
C PRO A 191 21.32 5.38 22.65
N GLY A 192 20.92 4.86 23.81
CA GLY A 192 20.45 5.68 24.94
C GLY A 192 19.01 6.22 24.80
N GLN A 193 18.29 5.90 23.73
CA GLN A 193 16.85 6.17 23.60
C GLN A 193 16.01 4.89 23.75
N SER A 194 14.69 5.07 23.89
CA SER A 194 13.70 3.99 23.89
C SER A 194 12.68 4.18 22.77
N LEU A 195 12.14 3.08 22.25
CA LEU A 195 11.02 3.08 21.32
C LEU A 195 9.73 3.43 22.08
N THR A 196 9.44 4.72 22.18
CA THR A 196 8.18 5.23 22.73
C THR A 196 7.00 4.90 21.81
N ARG A 197 5.81 4.78 22.40
CA ARG A 197 4.59 4.29 21.73
C ARG A 197 4.06 5.20 20.62
N ASP A 198 4.54 6.44 20.56
CA ASP A 198 4.11 7.46 19.60
C ASP A 198 5.08 7.61 18.42
N LYS A 199 6.14 6.78 18.34
CA LYS A 199 7.07 6.76 17.21
C LYS A 199 6.38 6.27 15.94
N ASN A 200 6.66 6.97 14.84
CA ASN A 200 6.19 6.64 13.50
C ASN A 200 7.40 6.59 12.57
N LEU A 201 7.53 5.50 11.80
CA LEU A 201 8.74 5.24 11.03
C LEU A 201 8.93 6.25 9.89
N VAL A 202 7.85 6.74 9.27
CA VAL A 202 7.94 7.82 8.26
C VAL A 202 8.38 9.12 8.93
N ARG A 203 7.78 9.45 10.08
CA ARG A 203 8.14 10.64 10.85
C ARG A 203 9.62 10.67 11.20
N ASP A 204 10.11 9.58 11.80
CA ASP A 204 11.50 9.45 12.22
C ASP A 204 12.44 9.47 11.00
N HIS A 205 12.09 8.78 9.91
CA HIS A 205 12.92 8.72 8.69
C HIS A 205 13.19 10.09 8.05
N PHE A 206 12.23 11.02 8.12
CA PHE A 206 12.38 12.37 7.56
C PHE A 206 12.88 13.41 8.56
N LEU A 207 12.55 13.30 9.86
CA LEU A 207 12.76 14.35 10.85
C LEU A 207 13.85 14.08 11.89
N GLU A 208 14.23 12.81 12.14
CA GLU A 208 15.27 12.48 13.13
C GLU A 208 16.65 12.39 12.45
N PRO A 209 17.66 13.17 12.88
CA PRO A 209 19.00 13.14 12.27
C PRO A 209 19.67 11.75 12.29
N TYR A 210 19.33 10.92 13.28
CA TYR A 210 19.83 9.54 13.37
C TYR A 210 19.41 8.68 12.17
N ALA A 211 18.19 8.85 11.64
CA ALA A 211 17.70 8.05 10.52
C ALA A 211 18.48 8.31 9.21
N ARG A 212 19.05 9.52 9.06
CA ARG A 212 19.94 9.87 7.94
C ARG A 212 21.29 9.17 8.00
N VAL A 213 21.74 8.78 9.18
CA VAL A 213 22.99 8.02 9.40
C VAL A 213 22.71 6.51 9.38
N LEU A 214 21.62 6.09 10.02
CA LEU A 214 21.23 4.68 10.12
C LEU A 214 20.84 4.08 8.76
N VAL A 215 20.03 4.77 7.93
CA VAL A 215 19.52 4.18 6.68
C VAL A 215 20.43 4.54 5.50
N ALA A 216 21.30 3.63 5.08
CA ALA A 216 22.21 3.85 3.95
C ALA A 216 21.44 4.13 2.65
N ASP A 217 20.39 3.34 2.39
CA ASP A 217 19.49 3.51 1.25
C ASP A 217 18.36 4.51 1.57
N TRP A 218 18.68 5.64 2.21
CA TRP A 218 17.70 6.61 2.73
C TRP A 218 16.63 7.02 1.71
N SER A 219 17.05 7.29 0.47
CA SER A 219 16.17 7.69 -0.63
C SER A 219 15.18 6.59 -1.07
N LEU A 220 15.47 5.31 -0.80
CA LEU A 220 14.56 4.20 -1.08
C LEU A 220 13.47 4.12 0.00
N GLY A 221 13.87 4.17 1.27
CA GLY A 221 12.93 4.21 2.41
C GLY A 221 12.02 5.46 2.38
N ALA A 222 12.58 6.61 2.00
CA ALA A 222 11.84 7.86 1.85
C ALA A 222 10.73 7.75 0.80
N ARG A 223 10.99 7.07 -0.32
CA ARG A 223 9.98 6.80 -1.35
C ARG A 223 8.90 5.83 -0.85
N ALA A 224 9.28 4.68 -0.32
CA ALA A 224 8.32 3.68 0.18
C ALA A 224 7.40 4.24 1.27
N GLY A 225 7.95 5.01 2.22
CA GLY A 225 7.18 5.69 3.27
C GLY A 225 6.20 6.74 2.73
N VAL A 226 6.61 7.56 1.75
CA VAL A 226 5.72 8.53 1.08
C VAL A 226 4.60 7.83 0.31
N ALA A 227 4.90 6.73 -0.40
CA ALA A 227 3.90 5.95 -1.12
C ALA A 227 2.85 5.35 -0.17
N GLY A 228 3.29 4.68 0.90
CA GLY A 228 2.39 4.12 1.91
C GLY A 228 1.51 5.19 2.57
N LEU A 229 2.10 6.31 2.99
CA LEU A 229 1.36 7.40 3.65
C LEU A 229 0.35 8.09 2.71
N ARG A 230 0.63 8.18 1.40
CA ARG A 230 -0.34 8.62 0.39
C ARG A 230 -1.52 7.68 0.27
N VAL A 231 -1.27 6.37 0.23
CA VAL A 231 -2.34 5.36 0.17
C VAL A 231 -3.24 5.50 1.42
N GLN A 232 -2.67 5.68 2.61
CA GLN A 232 -3.46 5.93 3.81
C GLN A 232 -4.24 7.25 3.76
N ALA A 233 -3.62 8.35 3.33
CA ALA A 233 -4.31 9.64 3.20
C ALA A 233 -5.46 9.61 2.16
N ALA A 234 -5.35 8.77 1.13
CA ALA A 234 -6.38 8.59 0.10
C ALA A 234 -7.51 7.65 0.54
N LEU A 235 -7.20 6.58 1.28
CA LEU A 235 -8.19 5.64 1.84
C LEU A 235 -8.93 6.22 3.06
N HIS A 236 -8.23 7.02 3.86
CA HIS A 236 -8.70 7.58 5.13
C HIS A 236 -8.56 9.12 5.18
N PRO A 237 -9.23 9.88 4.28
CA PRO A 237 -9.09 11.35 4.18
C PRO A 237 -9.68 12.15 5.36
N HIS A 238 -10.19 11.46 6.39
CA HIS A 238 -10.70 12.04 7.63
C HIS A 238 -10.01 11.45 8.88
N ASP A 239 -8.92 10.69 8.71
CA ASP A 239 -8.10 10.25 9.83
C ASP A 239 -7.19 11.40 10.28
N GLU A 240 -7.52 11.99 11.43
CA GLU A 240 -6.81 13.16 11.97
C GLU A 240 -5.32 12.88 12.22
N ARG A 241 -4.96 11.65 12.62
CA ARG A 241 -3.57 11.26 12.89
C ARG A 241 -2.76 11.24 11.58
N VAL A 242 -3.32 10.71 10.51
CA VAL A 242 -2.70 10.72 9.17
C VAL A 242 -2.57 12.15 8.63
N GLN A 243 -3.61 12.98 8.73
CA GLN A 243 -3.54 14.36 8.25
C GLN A 243 -2.54 15.21 9.04
N GLN A 244 -2.49 15.07 10.38
CA GLN A 244 -1.49 15.73 11.23
C GLN A 244 -0.05 15.31 10.87
N LEU A 245 0.18 14.01 10.63
CA LEU A 245 1.50 13.48 10.24
C LEU A 245 1.94 14.03 8.86
N VAL A 246 1.03 14.04 7.88
CA VAL A 246 1.31 14.61 6.55
C VAL A 246 1.62 16.11 6.67
N GLN A 247 0.85 16.87 7.46
CA GLN A 247 1.09 18.30 7.65
C GLN A 247 2.42 18.58 8.36
N GLU A 248 2.73 17.87 9.46
CA GLU A 248 4.02 18.00 10.15
C GLU A 248 5.19 17.75 9.20
N LEU A 249 5.10 16.73 8.34
CA LEU A 249 6.13 16.39 7.37
C LEU A 249 6.23 17.38 6.21
N LEU A 250 5.11 17.91 5.72
CA LEU A 250 5.08 18.98 4.70
C LEU A 250 5.69 20.28 5.22
N ASP A 251 5.51 20.62 6.49
CA ASP A 251 6.09 21.82 7.10
C ASP A 251 7.58 21.63 7.43
N ARG A 252 7.94 20.48 8.02
CA ARG A 252 9.27 20.26 8.61
C ARG A 252 10.31 19.57 7.72
N SER A 253 9.96 18.97 6.58
CA SER A 253 10.93 18.38 5.64
C SER A 253 10.73 18.83 4.20
N GLU A 254 11.78 19.41 3.62
CA GLU A 254 11.79 19.80 2.21
C GLU A 254 11.79 18.57 1.27
N GLU A 255 12.54 17.51 1.61
CA GLU A 255 12.55 16.32 0.76
C GLU A 255 11.25 15.52 0.84
N PHE A 256 10.55 15.53 1.99
CA PHE A 256 9.18 15.02 2.06
C PHE A 256 8.27 15.83 1.13
N ARG A 257 8.28 17.16 1.24
CA ARG A 257 7.49 18.06 0.38
C ARG A 257 7.77 17.85 -1.11
N ARG A 258 9.04 17.59 -1.47
CA ARG A 258 9.49 17.29 -2.85
C ARG A 258 9.02 15.92 -3.34
N LEU A 259 9.02 14.89 -2.50
CA LEU A 259 8.52 13.56 -2.85
C LEU A 259 6.98 13.53 -2.88
N TRP A 260 6.32 14.27 -1.98
CA TRP A 260 4.87 14.36 -1.86
C TRP A 260 4.20 15.10 -3.04
N SER A 261 4.95 15.83 -3.87
CA SER A 261 4.45 16.43 -5.12
C SER A 261 4.66 15.58 -6.39
N MET A 262 5.50 14.52 -6.35
CA MET A 262 5.79 13.68 -7.53
C MET A 262 4.70 12.62 -7.74
N PRO A 263 4.06 12.49 -8.91
CA PRO A 263 2.91 11.59 -9.08
C PRO A 263 3.27 10.11 -8.80
N ASP A 264 4.36 9.62 -9.40
CA ASP A 264 4.76 8.22 -9.32
C ASP A 264 5.73 7.98 -8.15
N VAL A 265 5.23 7.29 -7.11
CA VAL A 265 6.07 6.65 -6.09
C VAL A 265 5.37 5.35 -5.69
N ASP A 266 5.91 4.22 -6.14
CA ASP A 266 5.34 2.91 -5.84
C ASP A 266 5.56 2.48 -4.39
N GLY A 267 4.52 1.91 -3.79
CA GLY A 267 4.54 1.34 -2.44
C GLY A 267 4.96 -0.12 -2.47
N SER A 268 6.27 -0.39 -2.54
CA SER A 268 6.80 -1.75 -2.39
C SER A 268 6.44 -2.33 -1.01
N THR A 269 5.92 -3.56 -0.99
CA THR A 269 5.61 -4.30 0.25
C THR A 269 6.79 -5.09 0.80
N HIS A 270 7.78 -5.32 -0.06
CA HIS A 270 8.97 -6.14 0.15
C HIS A 270 10.15 -5.54 -0.63
N GLY A 271 11.38 -5.97 -0.32
CA GLY A 271 12.57 -5.58 -1.07
C GLY A 271 13.84 -5.52 -0.22
N ARG A 272 14.95 -5.11 -0.81
CA ARG A 272 16.27 -5.08 -0.15
C ARG A 272 16.69 -3.68 0.28
N HIS A 273 17.20 -3.57 1.50
CA HIS A 273 17.70 -2.33 2.10
C HIS A 273 18.99 -2.57 2.89
N ARG A 274 19.72 -1.48 3.17
CA ARG A 274 20.89 -1.49 4.07
C ARG A 274 20.76 -0.43 5.17
N LEU A 275 21.10 -0.82 6.38
CA LEU A 275 21.38 0.08 7.50
C LEU A 275 22.89 0.10 7.80
N LEU A 276 23.36 1.18 8.43
CA LEU A 276 24.67 1.30 9.06
C LEU A 276 24.46 1.51 10.56
N HIS A 277 24.43 0.42 11.33
CA HIS A 277 24.29 0.52 12.78
C HIS A 277 25.61 1.00 13.40
N PRO A 278 25.63 2.13 14.15
CA PRO A 278 26.85 2.83 14.53
C PRO A 278 27.82 2.03 15.41
N ARG A 279 27.35 0.99 16.10
CA ARG A 279 28.17 0.07 16.92
C ARG A 279 28.46 -1.28 16.24
N ALA A 280 27.62 -1.71 15.32
CA ALA A 280 27.55 -3.11 14.86
C ALA A 280 27.77 -3.29 13.35
N GLY A 281 27.91 -2.20 12.58
CA GLY A 281 28.25 -2.26 11.15
C GLY A 281 27.05 -2.29 10.22
N GLN A 282 27.27 -2.77 8.99
CA GLN A 282 26.25 -2.75 7.93
C GLN A 282 25.27 -3.92 8.07
N TYR A 283 23.99 -3.62 8.30
CA TYR A 283 22.91 -4.60 8.25
C TYR A 283 22.24 -4.57 6.87
N THR A 284 22.40 -5.63 6.10
CA THR A 284 21.77 -5.80 4.77
C THR A 284 20.62 -6.78 4.90
N TYR A 285 19.41 -6.33 4.57
CA TYR A 285 18.19 -7.08 4.85
C TYR A 285 17.20 -7.06 3.69
N ASP A 286 16.46 -8.16 3.55
CA ASP A 286 15.23 -8.20 2.80
C ASP A 286 14.07 -7.97 3.77
N TYR A 287 13.22 -6.99 3.50
CA TYR A 287 12.01 -6.75 4.28
C TYR A 287 10.79 -7.43 3.65
N GLU A 288 9.87 -7.84 4.52
CA GLU A 288 8.55 -8.37 4.17
C GLU A 288 7.49 -7.69 5.01
N THR A 289 6.34 -7.36 4.40
CA THR A 289 5.22 -6.69 5.08
C THR A 289 3.94 -7.50 4.91
N LEU A 290 3.45 -8.06 6.02
CA LEU A 290 2.36 -9.03 6.07
C LEU A 290 1.12 -8.41 6.75
N GLN A 291 -0.09 -8.71 6.26
CA GLN A 291 -1.34 -8.29 6.90
C GLN A 291 -1.93 -9.42 7.77
N PRO A 292 -1.95 -9.29 9.11
CA PRO A 292 -2.44 -10.34 10.01
C PRO A 292 -3.97 -10.57 9.92
N PRO A 293 -4.45 -11.80 9.62
CA PRO A 293 -5.88 -12.10 9.54
C PRO A 293 -6.62 -11.82 10.86
N GLY A 294 -7.68 -11.00 10.78
CA GLY A 294 -8.47 -10.55 11.93
C GLY A 294 -8.02 -9.21 12.53
N ASP A 295 -6.83 -8.73 12.22
CA ASP A 295 -6.31 -7.42 12.64
C ASP A 295 -6.16 -6.48 11.42
N GLU A 296 -7.23 -6.31 10.63
CA GLU A 296 -7.23 -5.58 9.34
C GLU A 296 -6.67 -4.14 9.37
N GLY A 297 -6.49 -3.54 10.54
CA GLY A 297 -5.92 -2.20 10.75
C GLY A 297 -4.48 -2.20 11.29
N LEU A 298 -3.77 -3.32 11.16
CA LEU A 298 -2.36 -3.50 11.50
C LEU A 298 -1.63 -4.21 10.36
N ILE A 299 -0.30 -4.11 10.37
CA ILE A 299 0.63 -4.88 9.54
C ILE A 299 1.77 -5.43 10.43
N VAL A 300 2.47 -6.46 9.97
CA VAL A 300 3.71 -6.96 10.57
C VAL A 300 4.82 -6.80 9.55
N THR A 301 5.90 -6.11 9.93
CA THR A 301 7.09 -5.97 9.10
C THR A 301 8.24 -6.76 9.72
N LEU A 302 8.91 -7.58 8.91
CA LEU A 302 10.07 -8.39 9.26
C LEU A 302 11.28 -7.93 8.44
N PHE A 303 12.46 -7.81 9.05
CA PHE A 303 13.72 -7.48 8.35
C PHE A 303 14.69 -8.66 8.40
N SER A 304 14.64 -9.56 7.43
CA SER A 304 15.46 -10.77 7.39
C SER A 304 16.90 -10.49 6.94
N PRO A 305 17.94 -10.97 7.65
CA PRO A 305 19.33 -10.74 7.27
C PRO A 305 19.67 -11.48 5.97
N VAL A 306 20.33 -10.80 5.02
CA VAL A 306 20.72 -11.42 3.75
C VAL A 306 21.95 -12.33 3.96
N PRO A 307 21.89 -13.63 3.61
CA PRO A 307 23.02 -14.56 3.76
C PRO A 307 24.30 -14.06 3.07
N GLY A 308 25.45 -14.26 3.71
CA GLY A 308 26.77 -13.90 3.16
C GLY A 308 27.12 -12.40 3.20
N THR A 309 26.30 -11.56 3.86
CA THR A 309 26.54 -10.11 3.97
C THR A 309 27.08 -9.64 5.33
N GLY A 310 27.36 -10.56 6.25
CA GLY A 310 27.73 -10.25 7.65
C GLY A 310 26.56 -9.80 8.54
N SER A 311 25.33 -9.88 8.04
CA SER A 311 24.16 -9.28 8.69
C SER A 311 23.62 -10.07 9.89
N GLN A 312 23.90 -11.36 10.01
CA GLN A 312 23.51 -12.14 11.20
C GLN A 312 24.39 -11.73 12.38
N GLU A 313 25.68 -11.57 12.12
CA GLU A 313 26.73 -11.19 13.05
C GLU A 313 26.47 -9.79 13.65
N VAL A 314 25.79 -8.89 12.93
CA VAL A 314 25.25 -7.63 13.46
C VAL A 314 24.23 -7.88 14.57
N LEU A 315 23.25 -8.77 14.34
CA LEU A 315 22.19 -9.08 15.31
C LEU A 315 22.76 -9.79 16.55
N ASP A 316 23.67 -10.74 16.33
CA ASP A 316 24.35 -11.49 17.38
C ASP A 316 25.18 -10.54 18.26
N THR A 317 25.89 -9.57 17.65
CA THR A 317 26.62 -8.50 18.36
C THR A 317 25.67 -7.67 19.21
N LEU A 318 24.54 -7.20 18.65
CA LEU A 318 23.56 -6.40 19.38
C LEU A 318 22.99 -7.12 20.60
N LEU A 319 22.66 -8.41 20.46
CA LEU A 319 22.16 -9.25 21.56
C LEU A 319 23.25 -9.47 22.63
N ALA A 320 24.49 -9.72 22.22
CA ALA A 320 25.63 -9.88 23.14
C ALA A 320 26.05 -8.57 23.84
N GLU A 321 25.78 -7.40 23.24
CA GLU A 321 25.91 -6.10 23.92
C GLU A 321 24.76 -5.87 24.92
N HIS A 322 23.52 -6.21 24.55
CA HIS A 322 22.35 -6.03 25.42
C HIS A 322 22.45 -6.86 26.70
N HIS A 323 22.77 -8.17 26.60
CA HIS A 323 22.82 -9.04 27.76
C HIS A 323 23.85 -8.57 28.80
N ARG A 324 25.07 -8.19 28.37
CA ARG A 324 26.12 -7.66 29.26
C ARG A 324 25.66 -6.42 30.02
N GLY A 325 25.03 -5.46 29.34
CA GLY A 325 24.46 -4.28 30.00
C GLY A 325 23.43 -4.65 31.08
N THR A 326 22.55 -5.62 30.79
CA THR A 326 21.55 -6.07 31.78
C THR A 326 22.10 -6.92 32.93
N GLU A 327 23.35 -7.39 32.84
CA GLU A 327 24.07 -8.05 33.93
C GLU A 327 24.81 -7.01 34.79
N GLU A 328 25.47 -6.02 34.17
CA GLU A 328 26.13 -4.90 34.83
C GLU A 328 25.13 -4.02 35.62
N GLU A 329 23.91 -3.80 35.11
CA GLU A 329 22.82 -3.08 35.81
C GLU A 329 22.21 -3.85 37.00
N ARG A 330 22.62 -5.10 37.26
CA ARG A 330 22.08 -5.97 38.32
C ARG A 330 23.07 -6.32 39.43
N SER A 331 24.30 -5.81 39.37
CA SER A 331 25.38 -6.08 40.33
C SER A 331 25.65 -4.92 41.30
#